data_AF-A0A8X6V6K9-F1
#
_entry.id   AF-A0A8X6V6K9-F1
#
_cell.length_a   1.000
_cell.length_b   1.000
_cell.length_c   1.000
_cell.angle_alpha   90.00
_cell.angle_beta   90.00
_cell.angle_gamma   90.00
#
_symmetry.space_group_name_H-M   'P 1'
#
loop_
_entity.id
_entity.type
_entity.pdbx_description
1 polymer ?
#
loop_
_entity_poly.entity_id
_entity_poly.type
_entity_poly.pdbx_seq_one_letter_code
_entity_poly.pdbx_strand_id
1 'polypeptide(L)'
;MSPKSRIGVFARQQVSARIVRSRLQQHGHSTRTPCLRLLLTLHHKQEHLQWCNQQRIWTHEWRNVIFSDEFRFYLQHQDARIRVWRHRGEST
;
A
#
# COMPACT_ATOMS: atom_id res chain seq x y z
N MET A 1 41.58 9.28 -20.09
CA MET A 1 41.05 10.57 -19.60
C MET A 1 39.53 10.51 -19.65
N SER A 2 38.86 10.24 -18.53
CA SER A 2 37.39 10.22 -18.48
C SER A 2 36.83 11.64 -18.43
N PRO A 3 35.78 11.98 -19.18
CA PRO A 3 35.13 13.28 -19.04
C PRO A 3 34.41 13.33 -17.69
N LYS A 4 34.79 14.32 -16.88
CA LYS A 4 34.18 14.65 -15.60
C LYS A 4 32.68 14.87 -15.78
N SER A 5 31.87 14.06 -15.11
CA SER A 5 30.43 14.29 -14.98
C SER A 5 30.19 15.64 -14.32
N ARG A 6 29.74 16.62 -15.11
CA ARG A 6 29.18 17.86 -14.59
C ARG A 6 27.89 17.51 -13.86
N ILE A 7 27.96 17.41 -12.53
CA ILE A 7 26.77 17.52 -11.69
C ILE A 7 26.31 18.97 -11.85
N GLY A 8 25.48 19.19 -12.86
CA GLY A 8 24.86 20.48 -13.12
C GLY A 8 24.03 20.86 -11.91
N VAL A 9 24.33 22.03 -11.36
CA VAL A 9 23.49 22.74 -10.40
C VAL A 9 22.14 22.97 -11.08
N PHE A 10 21.15 22.11 -10.81
CA PHE A 10 19.77 22.31 -11.25
C PHE A 10 19.17 23.43 -10.40
N ALA A 11 19.48 24.66 -10.76
CA ALA A 11 18.73 25.83 -10.33
C ALA A 11 17.25 25.59 -10.63
N ARG A 12 16.40 25.86 -9.63
CA ARG A 12 14.93 25.75 -9.58
C ARG A 12 14.23 25.98 -10.93
N GLN A 13 14.23 24.96 -11.79
CA GLN A 13 13.57 25.01 -13.08
C GLN A 13 12.13 24.53 -12.87
N GLN A 14 11.15 25.37 -13.23
CA GLN A 14 9.74 24.99 -13.13
C GLN A 14 9.46 23.90 -14.17
N VAL A 15 9.46 22.64 -13.72
CA VAL A 15 9.14 21.49 -14.57
C VAL A 15 7.64 21.25 -14.54
N SER A 16 7.01 21.05 -15.70
CA SER A 16 5.59 20.75 -15.76
C SER A 16 5.27 19.35 -15.23
N ALA A 17 4.10 19.20 -14.59
CA ALA A 17 3.63 17.90 -14.08
C ALA A 17 3.52 16.82 -15.18
N ARG A 18 3.36 17.23 -16.45
CA ARG A 18 3.38 16.31 -17.61
C ARG A 18 4.74 15.67 -17.81
N ILE A 19 5.82 16.46 -17.72
CA ILE A 19 7.18 15.96 -17.86
C ILE A 19 7.51 15.01 -16.71
N VAL A 20 7.14 15.37 -15.48
CA VAL A 20 7.34 14.51 -14.30
C VAL A 20 6.64 13.15 -14.48
N ARG A 21 5.36 13.13 -14.87
CA ARG A 21 4.61 11.88 -15.10
C ARG A 21 5.21 11.02 -16.22
N SER A 22 5.59 11.63 -17.33
CA SER A 22 6.22 10.92 -18.45
C SER A 22 7.54 10.27 -18.03
N ARG A 23 8.40 11.01 -17.32
CA ARG A 23 9.67 10.47 -16.81
C ARG A 23 9.47 9.34 -15.81
N LEU A 24 8.50 9.46 -14.90
CA LEU A 24 8.18 8.39 -13.95
C LEU A 24 7.73 7.11 -14.67
N GLN A 25 6.85 7.22 -15.67
CA GLN A 25 6.39 6.08 -16.46
C GLN A 25 7.52 5.45 -17.28
N GLN A 26 8.40 6.25 -17.88
CA GLN A 26 9.58 5.76 -18.62
C GLN A 26 10.49 4.88 -17.75
N HIS A 27 10.55 5.15 -16.44
CA HIS A 27 11.34 4.37 -15.48
C HIS A 27 10.51 3.28 -14.77
N GLY A 28 9.29 3.00 -15.24
CA GLY A 28 8.44 1.94 -14.69
C GLY A 28 7.75 2.29 -13.37
N HIS A 29 7.73 3.57 -12.97
CA HIS A 29 7.00 3.99 -11.78
C HIS A 29 5.50 4.18 -12.09
N SER A 30 4.69 3.35 -11.44
CA SER A 30 3.23 3.47 -11.41
C SER A 30 2.76 4.12 -10.10
N THR A 31 1.64 4.85 -10.14
CA THR A 31 0.96 5.28 -8.92
C THR A 31 0.36 4.09 -8.17
N ARG A 32 0.47 4.08 -6.84
CA ARG A 32 -0.16 3.09 -5.97
C ARG A 32 -0.86 3.79 -4.82
N THR A 33 -2.02 3.29 -4.40
CA THR A 33 -2.65 3.71 -3.14
C THR A 33 -1.88 3.07 -1.99
N PRO A 34 -1.48 3.84 -0.95
CA PRO A 34 -0.86 3.25 0.23
C PRO A 34 -1.82 2.25 0.89
N CYS A 35 -1.28 1.17 1.43
CA CYS A 35 -2.05 0.21 2.19
C CYS A 35 -2.49 0.87 3.51
N LEU A 36 -3.80 0.88 3.79
CA LEU A 36 -4.32 1.27 5.10
C LEU A 36 -3.89 0.22 6.12
N ARG A 37 -3.15 0.64 7.15
CA ARG A 37 -2.70 -0.24 8.24
C ARG A 37 -3.03 0.40 9.57
N LEU A 38 -3.42 -0.42 10.53
CA LEU A 38 -3.51 0.01 11.92
C LEU A 38 -2.12 0.41 12.42
N LEU A 39 -2.03 1.54 13.10
CA LEU A 39 -0.79 1.99 13.71
C LEU A 39 -0.55 1.16 14.97
N LEU A 40 0.35 0.18 14.87
CA LEU A 40 0.81 -0.58 16.02
C LEU A 40 1.93 0.17 16.74
N THR A 41 1.87 0.19 18.07
CA THR A 41 2.98 0.63 18.93
C THR A 41 4.19 -0.29 18.71
N LEU A 42 5.39 0.16 19.10
CA LEU A 42 6.59 -0.69 19.02
C LEU A 42 6.43 -1.97 19.85
N HIS A 43 5.82 -1.85 21.02
CA HIS A 43 5.57 -2.96 21.93
C HIS A 43 4.70 -4.04 21.28
N HIS A 44 3.55 -3.68 20.70
CA HIS A 44 2.68 -4.65 20.03
C HIS A 44 3.39 -5.36 18.87
N LYS A 45 4.27 -4.66 18.13
CA LYS A 45 5.05 -5.28 17.05
C LYS A 45 6.01 -6.34 17.58
N GLN A 46 6.67 -6.05 18.71
CA GLN A 46 7.60 -6.98 19.34
C GLN A 46 6.88 -8.22 19.86
N GLU A 47 5.74 -8.03 20.55
CA GLU A 47 4.92 -9.13 21.06
C GLU A 47 4.39 -10.01 19.93
N HIS A 48 3.84 -9.40 18.87
CA HIS A 48 3.37 -10.14 17.69
C HIS A 48 4.50 -10.92 17.04
N LEU A 49 5.68 -10.32 16.86
CA LEU A 49 6.82 -11.01 16.25
C LEU A 49 7.31 -12.18 17.13
N GLN A 50 7.41 -11.97 18.44
CA GLN A 50 7.80 -13.01 19.38
C GLN A 50 6.82 -14.18 19.35
N TRP A 51 5.52 -13.90 19.42
CA TRP A 51 4.48 -14.92 19.36
C TRP A 51 4.53 -15.70 18.04
N CYS A 52 4.62 -15.01 16.90
CA CYS A 52 4.73 -15.65 15.59
C CYS A 52 5.97 -16.55 15.49
N ASN A 53 7.11 -16.11 16.03
CA ASN A 53 8.34 -16.90 16.02
C ASN A 53 8.23 -18.16 16.90
N GLN A 54 7.55 -18.06 18.05
CA GLN A 54 7.30 -19.21 18.94
C GLN A 54 6.40 -20.24 18.26
N GLN A 55 5.30 -19.79 17.63
CA GLN A 55 4.33 -20.71 17.03
C GLN A 55 4.67 -21.09 15.58
N ARG A 56 5.82 -20.64 15.05
CA ARG A 56 6.23 -20.91 13.67
C ARG A 56 6.38 -22.40 13.35
N ILE A 57 6.75 -23.21 14.34
CA ILE A 57 6.97 -24.66 14.19
C ILE A 57 5.74 -25.50 14.56
N TRP A 58 4.65 -24.86 14.99
CA TRP A 58 3.43 -25.57 15.34
C TRP A 58 2.82 -26.21 14.10
N THR A 59 2.43 -27.47 14.25
CA THR A 59 1.79 -28.28 13.21
C THR A 59 0.53 -28.93 13.77
N HIS A 60 0.68 -29.94 14.64
CA HIS A 60 -0.42 -30.65 15.27
C HIS A 60 -1.07 -29.86 16.39
N GLU A 61 -0.33 -28.93 17.00
CA GLU A 61 -0.75 -28.07 18.10
C GLU A 61 -1.93 -27.17 17.70
N TRP A 62 -1.99 -26.74 16.43
CA TRP A 62 -3.11 -25.95 15.91
C TRP A 62 -4.47 -26.65 16.07
N ARG A 63 -4.50 -27.99 16.13
CA ARG A 63 -5.74 -28.77 16.29
C ARG A 63 -6.40 -28.55 17.64
N ASN A 64 -5.64 -28.07 18.63
CA ASN A 64 -6.13 -27.85 19.99
C ASN A 64 -6.51 -26.38 20.23
N VAL A 65 -6.38 -25.50 19.22
CA VAL A 65 -6.70 -24.08 19.34
C VAL A 65 -8.10 -23.82 18.79
N ILE A 66 -8.97 -23.24 19.63
CA ILE A 66 -10.28 -22.75 19.21
C ILE A 66 -10.18 -21.23 19.10
N PHE A 67 -10.37 -20.70 17.89
CA PHE A 67 -10.43 -19.26 17.64
C PHE A 67 -11.87 -18.75 17.76
N SER A 68 -12.00 -17.53 18.27
CA SER A 68 -13.27 -16.80 18.32
C SER A 68 -13.03 -15.35 17.90
N ASP A 69 -13.92 -14.81 17.10
CA ASP A 69 -13.93 -13.41 16.71
C ASP A 69 -15.39 -12.99 16.47
N GLU A 70 -15.65 -11.68 16.54
CA GLU A 70 -16.96 -11.09 16.27
C GLU A 70 -16.93 -10.33 14.95
N PHE A 71 -17.80 -10.71 14.01
CA PHE A 71 -17.94 -9.99 12.75
C PHE A 71 -19.27 -9.23 12.69
N ARG A 72 -19.21 -8.00 12.19
CA ARG A 72 -20.39 -7.17 11.96
C ARG A 72 -20.94 -7.38 10.55
N PHE A 73 -22.14 -7.97 10.45
CA PHE A 73 -22.87 -8.05 9.19
C PHE A 73 -23.89 -6.91 9.07
N TYR A 74 -24.15 -6.47 7.83
CA TYR A 74 -25.11 -5.41 7.53
C TYR A 74 -26.25 -6.00 6.67
N LEU A 75 -27.50 -5.68 7.01
CA LEU A 75 -28.69 -6.21 6.33
C LEU A 75 -29.01 -5.47 5.02
N GLN A 76 -28.59 -4.22 4.90
CA GLN A 76 -28.70 -3.39 3.70
C GLN A 76 -27.32 -2.84 3.35
N HIS A 77 -27.06 -2.64 2.04
CA HIS A 77 -25.75 -2.28 1.49
C HIS A 77 -25.08 -1.16 2.30
N GLN A 78 -23.78 -1.31 2.60
CA GLN A 78 -22.97 -0.21 3.12
C GLN A 78 -22.97 0.95 2.09
N ASP A 79 -22.85 2.20 2.55
CA ASP A 79 -22.63 3.41 1.71
C ASP A 79 -21.28 3.39 0.95
N ALA A 80 -20.73 2.21 0.69
CA ALA A 80 -19.53 2.01 -0.09
C ALA A 80 -19.76 2.46 -1.53
N ARG A 81 -18.78 3.20 -2.06
CA ARG A 81 -18.79 3.63 -3.46
C ARG A 81 -18.74 2.42 -4.39
N ILE A 82 -19.77 2.27 -5.22
CA ILE A 82 -19.82 1.25 -6.27
C ILE A 82 -19.05 1.76 -7.48
N ARG A 83 -18.17 0.92 -8.04
CA ARG A 83 -17.50 1.22 -9.31
C ARG A 83 -18.47 0.97 -10.46
N VAL A 84 -18.75 2.00 -11.26
CA VAL A 84 -19.59 1.94 -12.46
C VAL A 84 -18.74 2.24 -13.69
N TRP A 85 -18.94 1.49 -14.77
CA TRP A 85 -18.28 1.73 -16.07
C TRP A 85 -19.20 2.61 -16.93
N ARG A 86 -18.66 3.67 -17.52
CA ARG A 86 -19.38 4.66 -18.35
C ARG A 86 -18.55 5.06 -19.55
N HIS A 87 -19.18 5.54 -20.62
CA HIS A 87 -18.44 6.10 -21.75
C HIS A 87 -17.83 7.46 -21.39
N ARG A 88 -16.71 7.79 -22.05
CA ARG A 88 -16.01 9.06 -21.81
C ARG A 88 -16.91 10.22 -22.25
N GLY A 89 -17.28 11.08 -21.30
CA GLY A 89 -18.08 12.28 -21.56
C GLY A 89 -19.57 12.15 -21.18
N GLU A 90 -20.02 11.01 -20.65
CA GLU A 90 -21.35 10.90 -20.05
C GLU A 90 -21.41 11.72 -18.74
N SER A 91 -22.39 12.61 -18.63
CA SER A 91 -22.67 13.36 -17.39
C SER A 91 -23.25 12.45 -16.30
N THR A 92 -23.12 12.88 -15.04
CA THR A 92 -23.61 12.15 -13.86
C THR A 92 -25.08 11.83 -13.95
#